data_AF-A0A067QVL6-F1
#
_entry.id   AF-A0A067QVL6-F1
#
_cell.length_a   1.000
_cell.length_b   1.000
_cell.length_c   1.000
_cell.angle_alpha   90.00
_cell.angle_beta   90.00
_cell.angle_gamma   90.00
#
_symmetry.space_group_name_H-M   'P 1'
#
loop_
_entity.id
_entity.type
_entity.pdbx_description
1 polymer ?
#
loop_
_entity_poly.entity_id
_entity_poly.type
_entity_poly.pdbx_seq_one_letter_code
_entity_poly.pdbx_strand_id
1 'polypeptide(L)'
;MPIMTAGYRRYLSGLKRADCLLAAKTRNPDFMRLIVEPPVPRRRPDLTAFIHKPLEHYRDVLKLLQTILNYTKVKDEDYSALLRVVQELQTTYREATMGSGLMEPEGEGRPLLSLQDLESRLVFTRCKPFVLSSPGRQWIFGGDLSRVEGRSVRPFWALLFTDLIVFAKVSRDRVLFITEEPLSLLSVTQAFFNIRKKANEFRLLLDGDAEGMDSPVPGGCGPELPLSRNPKKSARRRTISLRAPTAELKAVWQNLIQRQIIYLNTTRGGTPASSPLDSPDPPTTLSVATLDSFPLRRQVRPLLKEPAPTPPCPSPSPPRTLTPYSSPKRSSSQ
;
A
#
# COMPACT_ATOMS: atom_id res chain seq x y z
N MET A 1 -14.19 21.48 9.66
CA MET A 1 -14.13 20.04 9.36
C MET A 1 -14.62 19.63 7.95
N PRO A 2 -15.68 20.21 7.34
CA PRO A 2 -16.22 19.73 6.06
C PRO A 2 -15.23 19.73 4.88
N ILE A 3 -14.28 20.67 4.90
CA ILE A 3 -13.29 20.85 3.82
C ILE A 3 -12.28 19.69 3.79
N MET A 4 -11.87 19.19 4.97
CA MET A 4 -10.92 18.09 5.06
C MET A 4 -11.53 16.79 4.55
N THR A 5 -12.74 16.44 5.02
CA THR A 5 -13.45 15.22 4.61
C THR A 5 -13.77 15.22 3.12
N ALA A 6 -14.15 16.37 2.54
CA ALA A 6 -14.38 16.50 1.10
C ALA A 6 -13.11 16.25 0.26
N GLY A 7 -11.96 16.78 0.70
CA GLY A 7 -10.67 16.57 0.03
C GLY A 7 -10.27 15.10 -0.01
N TYR A 8 -10.33 14.41 1.14
CA TYR A 8 -10.05 12.97 1.20
C TYR A 8 -11.04 12.15 0.39
N ARG A 9 -12.34 12.42 0.47
CA ARG A 9 -13.35 11.70 -0.32
C ARG A 9 -13.03 11.77 -1.81
N ARG A 10 -12.69 12.96 -2.32
CA ARG A 10 -12.30 13.16 -3.72
C ARG A 10 -11.03 12.40 -4.09
N TYR A 11 -10.02 12.40 -3.23
CA TYR A 11 -8.77 11.68 -3.49
C TYR A 11 -8.99 10.15 -3.48
N LEU A 12 -9.62 9.64 -2.43
CA LEU A 12 -9.79 8.21 -2.19
C LEU A 12 -10.73 7.54 -3.20
N SER A 13 -11.75 8.25 -3.69
CA SER A 13 -12.60 7.75 -4.78
C SER A 13 -11.84 7.49 -6.08
N GLY A 14 -10.70 8.18 -6.30
CA GLY A 14 -9.83 7.98 -7.46
C GLY A 14 -8.74 6.92 -7.26
N LEU A 15 -8.53 6.44 -6.03
CA LEU A 15 -7.35 5.62 -5.67
C LEU A 15 -7.28 4.33 -6.47
N LYS A 16 -8.40 3.59 -6.57
CA LYS A 16 -8.47 2.35 -7.38
C LYS A 16 -8.07 2.56 -8.83
N ARG A 17 -8.58 3.64 -9.43
CA ARG A 17 -8.27 3.97 -10.83
C ARG A 17 -6.80 4.35 -10.97
N ALA A 18 -6.23 5.03 -9.97
CA ALA A 18 -4.81 5.34 -9.93
C ALA A 18 -3.96 4.07 -9.85
N ASP A 19 -4.33 3.09 -9.01
CA ASP A 19 -3.64 1.79 -8.93
C ASP A 19 -3.64 1.06 -10.27
N CYS A 20 -4.82 0.96 -10.91
CA CYS A 20 -4.96 0.29 -12.19
C CYS A 20 -4.14 0.99 -13.28
N LEU A 21 -4.18 2.33 -13.31
CA LEU A 21 -3.41 3.15 -14.25
C LEU A 21 -1.91 2.99 -14.02
N LEU A 22 -1.46 3.02 -12.76
CA LEU A 22 -0.05 2.88 -12.41
C LEU A 22 0.47 1.47 -12.75
N ALA A 23 -0.31 0.43 -12.45
CA ALA A 23 0.00 -0.94 -12.85
C ALA A 23 0.09 -1.12 -14.37
N ALA A 24 -0.71 -0.39 -15.15
CA ALA A 24 -0.61 -0.38 -16.60
C ALA A 24 0.62 0.41 -17.10
N LYS A 25 0.87 1.60 -16.54
CA LYS A 25 1.96 2.49 -16.97
C LYS A 25 3.34 1.98 -16.59
N THR A 26 3.47 1.24 -15.50
CA THR A 26 4.73 0.58 -15.08
C THR A 26 5.22 -0.50 -16.06
N ARG A 27 4.42 -0.86 -17.08
CA ARG A 27 4.88 -1.71 -18.20
C ARG A 27 5.60 -0.92 -19.29
N ASN A 28 5.45 0.40 -19.33
CA ASN A 28 6.15 1.26 -20.26
C ASN A 28 7.55 1.57 -19.67
N PRO A 29 8.65 1.26 -20.39
CA PRO A 29 10.00 1.43 -19.88
C PRO A 29 10.38 2.90 -19.67
N ASP A 30 9.88 3.83 -20.49
CA ASP A 30 10.15 5.26 -20.36
C ASP A 30 9.47 5.84 -19.13
N PHE A 31 8.22 5.42 -18.88
CA PHE A 31 7.52 5.79 -17.65
C PHE A 31 8.20 5.20 -16.41
N MET A 32 8.65 3.94 -16.48
CA MET A 32 9.42 3.35 -15.39
C MET A 32 10.69 4.12 -15.12
N ARG A 33 11.47 4.47 -16.15
CA ARG A 33 12.67 5.29 -16.03
C ARG A 33 12.36 6.62 -15.35
N LEU A 34 11.31 7.31 -15.80
CA LEU A 34 10.87 8.58 -15.23
C LEU A 34 10.57 8.52 -13.72
N ILE A 35 9.99 7.42 -13.22
CA ILE A 35 9.59 7.32 -11.81
C ILE A 35 10.66 6.68 -10.91
N VAL A 36 11.70 6.08 -11.47
CA VAL A 36 12.80 5.45 -10.72
C VAL A 36 14.14 6.19 -10.86
N GLU A 37 14.24 7.19 -11.72
CA GLU A 37 15.45 8.02 -11.90
C GLU A 37 15.18 9.48 -11.49
N PRO A 38 15.89 10.02 -10.47
CA PRO A 38 16.89 9.34 -9.64
C PRO A 38 16.28 8.26 -8.72
N PRO A 39 17.09 7.30 -8.24
CA PRO A 39 16.59 6.22 -7.39
C PRO A 39 15.87 6.76 -6.16
N VAL A 40 14.66 6.26 -5.90
CA VAL A 40 13.94 6.60 -4.67
C VAL A 40 14.75 6.07 -3.47
N PRO A 41 15.10 6.92 -2.48
CA PRO A 41 15.81 6.47 -1.29
C PRO A 41 15.04 5.37 -0.56
N ARG A 42 15.74 4.38 -0.02
CA ARG A 42 15.10 3.19 0.60
C ARG A 42 14.10 3.49 1.72
N ARG A 43 14.26 4.63 2.42
CA ARG A 43 13.35 5.07 3.50
C ARG A 43 12.13 5.84 2.99
N ARG A 44 12.08 6.19 1.71
CA ARG A 44 10.97 6.95 1.12
C ARG A 44 10.02 6.01 0.39
N PRO A 45 8.70 6.24 0.48
CA PRO A 45 7.75 5.52 -0.34
C PRO A 45 7.99 5.86 -1.81
N ASP A 46 8.03 4.85 -2.66
CA ASP A 46 7.95 5.07 -4.10
C ASP A 46 6.55 5.51 -4.52
N LEU A 47 6.36 5.83 -5.80
CA LEU A 47 5.08 6.34 -6.30
C LEU A 47 3.89 5.42 -5.98
N THR A 48 4.06 4.09 -6.03
CA THR A 48 3.00 3.13 -5.73
C THR A 48 2.58 3.18 -4.27
N ALA A 49 3.55 3.24 -3.35
CA ALA A 49 3.26 3.39 -1.92
C ALA A 49 2.79 4.81 -1.58
N PHE A 50 3.31 5.83 -2.27
CA PHE A 50 3.06 7.23 -1.97
C PHE A 50 1.60 7.62 -2.21
N ILE A 51 0.97 7.12 -3.28
CA ILE A 51 -0.45 7.41 -3.55
C ILE A 51 -1.40 6.88 -2.47
N HIS A 52 -0.94 5.95 -1.61
CA HIS A 52 -1.72 5.43 -0.49
C HIS A 52 -1.55 6.25 0.79
N LYS A 53 -0.56 7.16 0.86
CA LYS A 53 -0.28 7.96 2.07
C LYS A 53 -1.46 8.80 2.55
N PRO A 54 -2.29 9.39 1.68
CA PRO A 54 -3.50 10.08 2.15
C PRO A 54 -4.50 9.15 2.83
N LEU A 55 -4.66 7.90 2.37
CA LEU A 55 -5.53 6.91 3.03
C LEU A 55 -4.96 6.50 4.39
N GLU A 56 -3.65 6.25 4.47
CA GLU A 56 -2.96 5.94 5.72
C GLU A 56 -3.12 7.07 6.74
N HIS A 57 -2.83 8.30 6.34
CA HIS A 57 -2.97 9.47 7.19
C HIS A 57 -4.41 9.67 7.67
N TYR A 58 -5.40 9.50 6.78
CA TYR A 58 -6.82 9.56 7.17
C TYR A 58 -7.14 8.57 8.29
N ARG A 59 -6.69 7.31 8.11
CA ARG A 59 -6.89 6.23 9.06
C ARG A 59 -6.24 6.55 10.41
N ASP A 60 -5.07 7.14 10.41
CA ASP A 60 -4.34 7.48 11.63
C ASP A 60 -4.96 8.66 12.37
N VAL A 61 -5.41 9.71 11.66
CA VAL A 61 -6.19 10.80 12.27
C VAL A 61 -7.47 10.26 12.92
N LEU A 62 -8.18 9.35 12.25
CA LEU A 62 -9.37 8.72 12.80
C LEU A 62 -9.07 7.92 14.07
N LYS A 63 -7.99 7.13 14.11
CA LYS A 63 -7.56 6.40 15.32
C LYS A 63 -7.24 7.34 16.48
N LEU A 64 -6.52 8.43 16.21
CA LEU A 64 -6.15 9.40 17.23
C LEU A 64 -7.40 10.05 17.83
N LEU A 65 -8.34 10.47 16.99
CA LEU A 65 -9.60 11.08 17.46
C LEU A 65 -10.48 10.07 18.21
N GLN A 66 -10.50 8.80 17.81
CA GLN A 66 -11.17 7.74 18.57
C GLN A 66 -10.53 7.52 19.94
N THR A 67 -9.20 7.52 19.98
CA THR A 67 -8.46 7.40 21.24
C THR A 67 -8.78 8.57 22.16
N ILE A 68 -8.74 9.80 21.64
CA ILE A 68 -9.10 11.01 22.40
C ILE A 68 -10.53 10.88 22.94
N LEU A 69 -11.51 10.57 22.09
CA LEU A 69 -12.91 10.38 22.49
C LEU A 69 -13.07 9.34 23.61
N ASN A 70 -12.35 8.21 23.52
CA ASN A 70 -12.41 7.15 24.54
C ASN A 70 -11.87 7.60 25.91
N TYR A 71 -10.98 8.59 25.94
CA TYR A 71 -10.44 9.18 27.18
C TYR A 71 -11.18 10.46 27.61
N THR A 72 -12.07 11.01 26.78
CA THR A 72 -12.93 12.14 27.13
C THR A 72 -14.18 11.65 27.87
N LYS A 73 -14.50 12.25 29.01
CA LYS A 73 -15.69 11.90 29.79
C LYS A 73 -16.96 12.39 29.09
N VAL A 74 -18.06 11.65 29.22
CA VAL A 74 -19.36 12.01 28.60
C VAL A 74 -19.90 13.37 29.04
N LYS A 75 -19.54 13.82 30.25
CA LYS A 75 -19.94 15.12 30.82
C LYS A 75 -19.08 16.30 30.37
N ASP A 76 -17.99 16.02 29.64
CA ASP A 76 -17.12 17.05 29.09
C ASP A 76 -17.85 17.78 27.95
N GLU A 77 -17.69 19.10 27.88
CA GLU A 77 -18.30 19.96 26.86
C GLU A 77 -17.90 19.49 25.44
N ASP A 78 -16.65 19.03 25.29
CA ASP A 78 -16.09 18.61 24.00
C ASP A 78 -16.55 17.22 23.55
N TYR A 79 -17.13 16.41 24.44
CA TYR A 79 -17.48 15.01 24.15
C TYR A 79 -18.44 14.90 22.95
N SER A 80 -19.48 15.74 22.93
CA SER A 80 -20.50 15.72 21.88
C SER A 80 -19.93 16.11 20.51
N ALA A 81 -19.04 17.10 20.47
CA ALA A 81 -18.38 17.56 19.25
C ALA A 81 -17.39 16.50 18.72
N LEU A 82 -16.58 15.91 19.60
CA LEU A 82 -15.66 14.83 19.27
C LEU A 82 -16.38 13.59 18.74
N LEU A 83 -17.46 13.17 19.41
CA LEU A 83 -18.28 12.03 18.98
C LEU A 83 -18.80 12.23 17.55
N ARG A 84 -19.34 13.41 17.24
CA ARG A 84 -19.85 13.75 15.91
C ARG A 84 -18.74 13.70 14.86
N VAL A 85 -17.58 14.28 15.14
CA VAL A 85 -16.42 14.27 14.23
C VAL A 85 -15.95 12.85 13.96
N VAL A 86 -15.81 12.02 15.01
CA VAL A 86 -15.40 10.63 14.87
C VAL A 86 -16.40 9.85 14.01
N GLN A 87 -17.70 10.02 14.23
CA GLN A 87 -18.74 9.37 13.43
C GLN A 87 -18.69 9.78 11.95
N GLU A 88 -18.54 11.08 11.65
CA GLU A 88 -18.43 11.58 10.27
C GLU A 88 -17.20 11.00 9.55
N LEU A 89 -16.06 10.95 10.25
CA LEU A 89 -14.83 10.36 9.72
C LEU A 89 -14.95 8.85 9.51
N GLN A 90 -15.59 8.12 10.43
CA GLN A 90 -15.84 6.67 10.27
C GLN A 90 -16.72 6.40 9.04
N THR A 91 -17.76 7.20 8.82
CA THR A 91 -18.65 7.05 7.66
C THR A 91 -17.91 7.33 6.37
N THR A 92 -17.18 8.45 6.29
CA THR A 92 -16.42 8.81 5.08
C THR A 92 -15.29 7.81 4.80
N TYR A 93 -14.62 7.28 5.84
CA TYR A 93 -13.62 6.21 5.68
C TYR A 93 -14.24 4.96 5.07
N ARG A 94 -15.38 4.50 5.62
CA ARG A 94 -16.09 3.32 5.13
C ARG A 94 -16.54 3.48 3.69
N GLU A 95 -17.09 4.63 3.32
CA GLU A 95 -17.46 4.92 1.93
C GLU A 95 -16.26 4.81 0.99
N ALA A 96 -15.11 5.35 1.40
CA ALA A 96 -13.90 5.35 0.60
C ALA A 96 -13.29 3.94 0.42
N THR A 97 -13.25 3.13 1.48
CA THR A 97 -12.65 1.79 1.47
C THR A 97 -13.60 0.75 0.87
N MET A 98 -14.89 0.76 1.22
CA MET A 98 -15.86 -0.17 0.63
C MET A 98 -16.21 0.17 -0.81
N GLY A 99 -16.48 1.45 -1.11
CA GLY A 99 -16.99 1.87 -2.42
C GLY A 99 -16.00 1.65 -3.56
N SER A 100 -14.72 1.48 -3.23
CA SER A 100 -13.67 1.11 -4.17
C SER A 100 -13.49 -0.41 -4.30
N GLY A 101 -14.07 -1.22 -3.41
CA GLY A 101 -13.78 -2.65 -3.29
C GLY A 101 -12.29 -2.90 -3.00
N LEU A 102 -11.62 -1.92 -2.39
CA LEU A 102 -10.21 -1.96 -2.06
C LEU A 102 -10.07 -1.88 -0.55
N MET A 103 -9.24 -2.76 0.01
CA MET A 103 -8.98 -2.86 1.45
C MET A 103 -10.14 -3.52 2.21
N GLU A 104 -11.32 -2.92 2.30
CA GLU A 104 -12.39 -3.49 3.12
C GLU A 104 -13.39 -4.33 2.32
N PRO A 105 -13.80 -5.50 2.83
CA PRO A 105 -14.89 -6.25 2.23
C PRO A 105 -16.24 -5.58 2.49
N GLU A 106 -17.22 -5.85 1.64
CA GLU A 106 -18.60 -5.42 1.81
C GLU A 106 -19.22 -6.02 3.09
N GLY A 107 -20.06 -5.25 3.77
CA GLY A 107 -20.80 -5.72 4.96
C GLY A 107 -21.01 -4.61 5.99
N GLU A 108 -21.72 -4.94 7.07
CA GLU A 108 -21.96 -4.03 8.18
C GLU A 108 -20.88 -4.18 9.25
N GLY A 109 -20.47 -3.07 9.87
CA GLY A 109 -19.51 -3.12 10.97
C GLY A 109 -18.69 -1.86 11.19
N ARG A 110 -17.84 -1.92 12.22
CA ARG A 110 -16.83 -0.88 12.48
C ARG A 110 -15.80 -0.86 11.33
N PRO A 111 -15.15 0.27 11.04
CA PRO A 111 -14.03 0.30 10.10
C PRO A 111 -12.84 -0.51 10.62
N LEU A 112 -11.99 -1.01 9.71
CA LEU A 112 -10.75 -1.72 10.00
C LEU A 112 -9.59 -0.73 10.00
N LEU A 113 -9.23 -0.23 11.19
CA LEU A 113 -8.22 0.82 11.31
C LEU A 113 -6.83 0.23 11.54
N SER A 114 -6.72 -0.91 12.21
CA SER A 114 -5.46 -1.56 12.56
C SER A 114 -5.41 -3.03 12.14
N LEU A 115 -4.21 -3.60 12.16
CA LEU A 115 -4.03 -5.05 12.01
C LEU A 115 -4.70 -5.82 13.15
N GLN A 116 -4.76 -5.23 14.34
CA GLN A 116 -5.44 -5.82 15.50
C GLN A 116 -6.95 -5.87 15.29
N ASP A 117 -7.55 -4.81 14.72
CA ASP A 117 -8.98 -4.82 14.35
C ASP A 117 -9.26 -5.90 13.31
N LEU A 118 -8.35 -6.07 12.34
CA LEU A 118 -8.47 -7.10 11.32
C LEU A 118 -8.32 -8.51 11.92
N GLU A 119 -7.35 -8.71 12.80
CA GLU A 119 -7.11 -9.96 13.52
C GLU A 119 -8.30 -10.37 14.39
N SER A 120 -8.95 -9.41 15.06
CA SER A 120 -10.13 -9.65 15.90
C SER A 120 -11.34 -10.20 15.14
N ARG A 121 -11.33 -10.12 13.79
CA ARG A 121 -12.39 -10.66 12.93
C ARG A 121 -12.05 -11.99 12.29
N LEU A 122 -10.83 -12.49 12.48
CA LEU A 122 -10.42 -13.76 11.91
C LEU A 122 -11.08 -14.91 12.67
N VAL A 123 -11.66 -15.83 11.92
CA VAL A 123 -12.15 -17.11 12.45
C VAL A 123 -11.52 -18.24 11.68
N PHE A 124 -10.72 -19.05 12.36
CA PHE A 124 -10.02 -20.19 11.77
C PHE A 124 -10.93 -21.41 11.78
N THR A 125 -11.19 -21.98 10.60
CA THR A 125 -12.14 -23.11 10.47
C THR A 125 -11.48 -24.40 9.98
N ARG A 126 -10.37 -24.30 9.22
CA ARG A 126 -9.70 -25.44 8.59
C ARG A 126 -8.17 -25.34 8.55
N CYS A 127 -7.59 -24.36 9.24
CA CYS A 127 -6.15 -24.16 9.32
C CYS A 127 -5.74 -23.83 10.75
N LYS A 128 -4.43 -23.96 11.04
CA LYS A 128 -3.87 -23.58 12.32
C LYS A 128 -4.04 -22.06 12.52
N PRO A 129 -4.52 -21.61 13.69
CA PRO A 129 -4.52 -20.19 14.03
C PRO A 129 -3.12 -19.60 13.90
N PHE A 130 -3.04 -18.37 13.40
CA PHE A 130 -1.80 -17.63 13.31
C PHE A 130 -2.01 -16.19 13.77
N VAL A 131 -0.94 -15.55 14.22
CA VAL A 131 -0.96 -14.15 14.64
C VAL A 131 -0.80 -13.26 13.42
N LEU A 132 -1.80 -12.43 13.16
CA LEU A 132 -1.76 -11.50 12.03
C LEU A 132 -0.97 -10.23 12.39
N SER A 133 -1.23 -9.64 13.56
CA SER A 133 -0.60 -8.41 14.02
C SER A 133 0.81 -8.68 14.56
N SER A 134 1.74 -8.97 13.66
CA SER A 134 3.17 -9.14 13.96
C SER A 134 3.95 -7.84 13.75
N PRO A 135 5.00 -7.56 14.54
CA PRO A 135 5.87 -6.39 14.33
C PRO A 135 6.42 -6.35 12.90
N GLY A 136 6.38 -5.17 12.27
CA GLY A 136 6.87 -4.98 10.89
C GLY A 136 5.92 -5.48 9.79
N ARG A 137 4.85 -6.23 10.12
CA ARG A 137 3.82 -6.56 9.14
C ARG A 137 2.98 -5.33 8.84
N GLN A 138 2.72 -5.06 7.57
CA GLN A 138 1.84 -3.99 7.13
C GLN A 138 0.81 -4.54 6.15
N TRP A 139 -0.40 -3.99 6.23
CA TRP A 139 -1.45 -4.28 5.27
C TRP A 139 -1.28 -3.43 4.02
N ILE A 140 -1.03 -4.08 2.89
CA ILE A 140 -0.73 -3.40 1.61
C ILE A 140 -2.01 -3.27 0.79
N PHE A 141 -2.78 -4.36 0.66
CA PHE A 141 -3.90 -4.40 -0.26
C PHE A 141 -4.95 -5.43 0.16
N GLY A 142 -6.20 -5.22 -0.25
CA GLY A 142 -7.29 -6.16 -0.05
C GLY A 142 -8.25 -6.11 -1.23
N GLY A 143 -8.75 -7.26 -1.68
CA GLY A 143 -9.69 -7.32 -2.79
C GLY A 143 -10.08 -8.73 -3.21
N ASP A 144 -11.02 -8.81 -4.15
CA ASP A 144 -11.52 -10.07 -4.68
C ASP A 144 -10.44 -10.83 -5.44
N LEU A 145 -10.27 -12.11 -5.08
CA LEU A 145 -9.43 -13.03 -5.81
C LEU A 145 -9.99 -14.45 -5.72
N SER A 146 -10.02 -15.15 -6.85
CA SER A 146 -10.49 -16.53 -6.88
C SER A 146 -9.33 -17.50 -7.05
N ARG A 147 -9.38 -18.63 -6.33
CA ARG A 147 -8.46 -19.75 -6.52
C ARG A 147 -9.02 -20.70 -7.57
N VAL A 148 -8.19 -21.09 -8.53
CA VAL A 148 -8.56 -21.97 -9.65
C VAL A 148 -7.94 -23.35 -9.44
N GLU A 149 -8.78 -24.36 -9.25
CA GLU A 149 -8.36 -25.76 -9.02
C GLU A 149 -9.06 -26.67 -10.03
N GLY A 150 -8.34 -27.04 -11.09
CA GLY A 150 -8.89 -27.81 -12.21
C GLY A 150 -10.04 -27.05 -12.88
N ARG A 151 -11.27 -27.55 -12.72
CA ARG A 151 -12.50 -26.92 -13.22
C ARG A 151 -13.20 -26.02 -12.20
N SER A 152 -12.79 -26.09 -10.93
CA SER A 152 -13.42 -25.33 -9.85
C SER A 152 -12.77 -23.97 -9.68
N VAL A 153 -13.59 -22.96 -9.41
CA VAL A 153 -13.16 -21.59 -9.12
C VAL A 153 -13.79 -21.19 -7.80
N ARG A 154 -12.96 -20.95 -6.78
CA ARG A 154 -13.40 -20.62 -5.43
C ARG A 154 -13.12 -19.14 -5.16
N PRO A 155 -14.14 -18.30 -4.93
CA PRO A 155 -13.93 -16.89 -4.62
C PRO A 155 -13.44 -16.72 -3.18
N PHE A 156 -12.53 -15.76 -3.00
CA PHE A 156 -12.01 -15.32 -1.71
C PHE A 156 -11.88 -13.79 -1.69
N TRP A 157 -11.95 -13.23 -0.49
CA TRP A 157 -11.36 -11.94 -0.20
C TRP A 157 -9.89 -12.17 0.16
N ALA A 158 -8.99 -11.70 -0.70
CA ALA A 158 -7.56 -11.84 -0.50
C ALA A 158 -6.98 -10.57 0.14
N LEU A 159 -6.09 -10.76 1.11
CA LEU A 159 -5.40 -9.69 1.83
C LEU A 159 -3.89 -9.85 1.60
N LEU A 160 -3.25 -8.83 1.03
CA LEU A 160 -1.81 -8.76 0.83
C LEU A 160 -1.17 -8.01 1.99
N PHE A 161 -0.21 -8.67 2.62
CA PHE A 161 0.68 -8.07 3.61
C PHE A 161 2.12 -8.01 3.08
N THR A 162 2.99 -7.39 3.85
CA THR A 162 4.43 -7.29 3.52
C THR A 162 5.13 -8.64 3.39
N ASP A 163 4.61 -9.71 3.97
CA ASP A 163 5.29 -11.01 4.01
C ASP A 163 4.40 -12.19 3.59
N LEU A 164 3.08 -12.00 3.50
CA LEU A 164 2.14 -13.08 3.22
C LEU A 164 0.86 -12.62 2.51
N ILE A 165 0.13 -13.58 1.95
CA ILE A 165 -1.23 -13.42 1.42
C ILE A 165 -2.18 -14.28 2.24
N VAL A 166 -3.27 -13.68 2.74
CA VAL A 166 -4.35 -14.39 3.44
C VAL A 166 -5.57 -14.49 2.53
N PHE A 167 -6.19 -15.68 2.48
CA PHE A 167 -7.44 -15.92 1.78
C PHE A 167 -8.58 -16.13 2.78
N ALA A 168 -9.60 -15.28 2.70
CA ALA A 168 -10.74 -15.29 3.60
C ALA A 168 -12.05 -15.45 2.84
N LYS A 169 -13.03 -16.09 3.47
CA LYS A 169 -14.44 -15.92 3.13
C LYS A 169 -15.07 -14.92 4.08
N VAL A 170 -15.76 -13.94 3.55
CA VAL A 170 -16.34 -12.85 4.35
C VAL A 170 -17.80 -13.17 4.66
N SER A 171 -18.20 -12.99 5.91
CA SER A 171 -19.62 -12.98 6.32
C SER A 171 -20.27 -11.62 6.08
N ARG A 172 -21.60 -11.53 6.25
CA ARG A 172 -22.32 -10.24 6.22
C ARG A 172 -21.87 -9.27 7.30
N ASP A 173 -21.48 -9.80 8.46
CA ASP A 173 -20.98 -9.04 9.62
C ASP A 173 -19.45 -8.80 9.55
N ARG A 174 -18.87 -8.95 8.35
CA ARG A 174 -17.43 -8.80 8.08
C ARG A 174 -16.53 -9.71 8.92
N VAL A 175 -17.04 -10.86 9.34
CA VAL A 175 -16.21 -11.93 9.93
C VAL A 175 -15.42 -12.59 8.80
N LEU A 176 -14.12 -12.77 9.02
CA LEU A 176 -13.19 -13.31 8.03
C LEU A 176 -12.88 -14.77 8.34
N PHE A 177 -13.60 -15.68 7.69
CA PHE A 177 -13.38 -17.10 7.82
C PHE A 177 -12.14 -17.53 7.03
N ILE A 178 -11.11 -17.93 7.76
CA ILE A 178 -9.87 -18.47 7.19
C ILE A 178 -10.00 -19.99 7.08
N THR A 179 -9.89 -20.46 5.85
CA THR A 179 -10.09 -21.88 5.49
C THR A 179 -8.82 -22.54 4.96
N GLU A 180 -7.77 -21.76 4.72
CA GLU A 180 -6.50 -22.20 4.16
C GLU A 180 -5.37 -21.49 4.90
N GLU A 181 -4.19 -22.11 4.92
CA GLU A 181 -3.01 -21.49 5.51
C GLU A 181 -2.57 -20.24 4.71
N PRO A 182 -2.05 -19.19 5.39
CA PRO A 182 -1.48 -18.04 4.72
C PRO A 182 -0.35 -18.42 3.77
N LEU A 183 -0.36 -17.84 2.58
CA LEU A 183 0.71 -18.02 1.61
C LEU A 183 1.86 -17.08 1.96
N SER A 184 2.95 -17.62 2.50
CA SER A 184 4.17 -16.84 2.70
C SER A 184 4.77 -16.41 1.35
N LEU A 185 5.01 -15.12 1.16
CA LEU A 185 5.64 -14.60 -0.06
C LEU A 185 7.06 -15.11 -0.25
N LEU A 186 7.75 -15.47 0.84
CA LEU A 186 9.09 -16.07 0.79
C LEU A 186 9.07 -17.48 0.21
N SER A 187 7.95 -18.20 0.27
CA SER A 187 7.81 -19.52 -0.34
C SER A 187 7.64 -19.45 -1.86
N VAL A 188 7.38 -18.26 -2.43
CA VAL A 188 7.16 -18.10 -3.87
C VAL A 188 8.50 -18.12 -4.60
N THR A 189 8.78 -19.22 -5.31
CA THR A 189 9.99 -19.38 -6.11
C THR A 189 9.86 -18.72 -7.49
N GLN A 190 8.65 -18.72 -8.06
CA GLN A 190 8.40 -18.12 -9.37
C GLN A 190 6.96 -17.62 -9.48
N ALA A 191 6.76 -16.51 -10.21
CA ALA A 191 5.42 -15.99 -10.50
C ALA A 191 5.20 -15.88 -12.02
N PHE A 192 4.08 -16.42 -12.50
CA PHE A 192 3.67 -16.39 -13.90
C PHE A 192 2.42 -15.52 -14.04
N PHE A 193 2.63 -14.25 -14.38
CA PHE A 193 1.52 -13.30 -14.50
C PHE A 193 0.88 -13.26 -15.89
N ASN A 194 1.54 -13.78 -16.91
CA ASN A 194 1.00 -13.85 -18.28
C ASN A 194 0.69 -15.30 -18.65
N ILE A 195 -0.59 -15.67 -18.62
CA ILE A 195 -1.06 -17.00 -18.99
C ILE A 195 -1.79 -16.91 -20.33
N ARG A 196 -1.32 -17.69 -21.31
CA ARG A 196 -1.88 -17.72 -22.66
C ARG A 196 -3.39 -18.03 -22.60
N LYS A 197 -4.19 -17.25 -23.33
CA LYS A 197 -5.67 -17.35 -23.39
C LYS A 197 -6.39 -17.12 -22.05
N LYS A 198 -5.69 -16.69 -20.99
CA LYS A 198 -6.29 -16.46 -19.66
C LYS A 198 -5.90 -15.09 -19.11
N ALA A 199 -6.54 -14.05 -19.65
CA ALA A 199 -6.20 -12.66 -19.39
C ALA A 199 -6.23 -12.29 -17.90
N ASN A 200 -7.14 -12.89 -17.12
CA ASN A 200 -7.37 -12.55 -15.71
C ASN A 200 -6.72 -13.54 -14.72
N GLU A 201 -5.97 -14.54 -15.19
CA GLU A 201 -5.30 -15.52 -14.34
C GLU A 201 -3.79 -15.26 -14.22
N PHE A 202 -3.24 -15.59 -13.06
CA PHE A 202 -1.81 -15.69 -12.80
C PHE A 202 -1.51 -16.89 -11.90
N ARG A 203 -0.26 -17.33 -11.85
CA ARG A 203 0.18 -18.48 -11.05
C ARG A 203 1.37 -18.14 -10.18
N LEU A 204 1.38 -18.65 -8.96
CA LEU A 204 2.52 -18.62 -8.06
C LEU A 204 3.02 -20.04 -7.88
N LEU A 205 4.29 -20.26 -8.18
CA LEU A 205 5.01 -21.50 -7.92
C LEU A 205 5.64 -21.38 -6.55
N LEU A 206 5.31 -22.32 -5.68
CA LEU A 206 5.85 -22.39 -4.33
C LEU A 206 6.99 -23.39 -4.27
N ASP A 207 7.93 -23.14 -3.36
CA ASP A 207 8.85 -24.18 -2.96
C ASP A 207 8.08 -25.35 -2.33
N GLY A 208 8.46 -26.55 -2.70
CA GLY A 208 7.76 -27.75 -2.25
C GLY A 208 8.31 -28.18 -0.91
N ASP A 209 7.81 -27.63 0.19
CA ASP A 209 7.90 -28.35 1.46
C ASP A 209 7.00 -29.57 1.33
N ALA A 210 7.65 -30.73 1.21
CA ALA A 210 7.01 -32.02 1.31
C ALA A 210 6.61 -32.25 2.77
N GLU A 211 5.62 -31.51 3.28
CA GLU A 211 4.95 -31.89 4.53
C GLU A 211 4.15 -33.17 4.28
N GLY A 212 4.77 -34.28 4.68
CA GLY A 212 4.15 -35.42 5.34
C GLY A 212 2.76 -35.83 4.87
N MET A 213 2.69 -36.49 3.71
CA MET A 213 1.60 -37.42 3.45
C MET A 213 2.13 -38.83 3.69
N ASP A 214 2.30 -39.17 4.98
CA ASP A 214 2.52 -40.55 5.41
C ASP A 214 1.25 -41.34 5.10
N SER A 215 1.28 -42.07 3.98
CA SER A 215 0.40 -43.21 3.76
C SER A 215 1.19 -44.47 4.12
N PRO A 216 0.83 -45.21 5.17
CA PRO A 216 1.47 -46.48 5.48
C PRO A 216 0.97 -47.52 4.47
N VAL A 217 1.85 -47.96 3.57
CA VAL A 217 1.65 -49.20 2.82
C VAL A 217 2.49 -50.28 3.51
N PRO A 218 1.89 -51.37 4.01
CA PRO A 218 2.63 -52.41 4.70
C PRO A 218 3.27 -53.39 3.70
N GLY A 219 4.51 -53.79 3.98
CA GLY A 219 5.01 -55.16 3.75
C GLY A 219 5.41 -55.55 2.33
N GLY A 220 6.69 -55.86 2.15
CA GLY A 220 7.20 -56.60 0.99
C GLY A 220 8.72 -56.72 1.00
N CYS A 221 9.24 -57.73 1.70
CA CYS A 221 10.65 -58.14 1.71
C CYS A 221 11.12 -58.67 0.34
N GLY A 222 12.35 -58.33 -0.04
CA GLY A 222 13.13 -59.02 -1.07
C GLY A 222 14.51 -58.38 -1.21
N PRO A 223 15.62 -59.14 -1.09
CA PRO A 223 16.96 -58.63 -1.37
C PRO A 223 17.28 -58.78 -2.87
N GLU A 224 18.11 -57.87 -3.42
CA GLU A 224 19.11 -58.09 -4.49
C GLU A 224 19.28 -56.84 -5.41
N LEU A 225 20.54 -56.37 -5.44
CA LEU A 225 21.28 -55.60 -6.47
C LEU A 225 21.14 -54.04 -6.58
N PRO A 226 22.27 -53.29 -6.50
CA PRO A 226 22.31 -51.85 -6.71
C PRO A 226 22.80 -51.52 -8.12
N LEU A 227 21.89 -51.25 -9.06
CA LEU A 227 22.23 -50.57 -10.31
C LEU A 227 21.17 -49.54 -10.68
N SER A 228 21.64 -48.31 -10.83
CA SER A 228 21.06 -47.18 -11.58
C SER A 228 20.83 -45.92 -10.73
N ARG A 229 21.80 -45.01 -10.86
CA ARG A 229 21.66 -43.57 -10.63
C ARG A 229 20.46 -43.05 -11.42
N ASN A 230 19.33 -42.83 -10.74
CA ASN A 230 18.31 -41.89 -11.18
C ASN A 230 18.17 -40.81 -10.10
N PRO A 231 18.38 -39.52 -10.41
CA PRO A 231 18.25 -38.47 -9.42
C PRO A 231 16.78 -38.32 -9.03
N LYS A 232 16.48 -38.77 -7.81
CA LYS A 232 15.50 -38.26 -6.84
C LYS A 232 14.21 -37.67 -7.43
N LYS A 233 13.09 -38.36 -7.14
CA LYS A 233 11.71 -37.82 -7.09
C LYS A 233 11.73 -36.32 -6.83
N SER A 234 11.39 -35.51 -7.84
CA SER A 234 11.34 -34.06 -7.69
C SER A 234 10.38 -33.73 -6.55
N ALA A 235 10.86 -32.92 -5.60
CA ALA A 235 9.98 -32.26 -4.64
C ALA A 235 8.85 -31.62 -5.45
N ARG A 236 7.60 -32.07 -5.23
CA ARG A 236 6.44 -31.63 -6.02
C ARG A 236 6.22 -30.15 -5.75
N ARG A 237 6.79 -29.28 -6.61
CA ARG A 237 6.58 -27.83 -6.54
C ARG A 237 5.08 -27.55 -6.59
N ARG A 238 4.55 -26.97 -5.51
CA ARG A 238 3.12 -26.67 -5.39
C ARG A 238 2.82 -25.42 -6.22
N THR A 239 1.84 -25.48 -7.11
CA THR A 239 1.42 -24.30 -7.91
C THR A 239 0.05 -23.84 -7.46
N ILE A 240 -0.09 -22.54 -7.23
CA ILE A 240 -1.38 -21.89 -6.93
C ILE A 240 -1.79 -21.06 -8.15
N SER A 241 -2.99 -21.32 -8.68
CA SER A 241 -3.59 -20.53 -9.76
C SER A 241 -4.62 -19.57 -9.19
N LEU A 242 -4.46 -18.29 -9.49
CA LEU A 242 -5.31 -17.21 -8.98
C LEU A 242 -5.95 -16.47 -10.16
N ARG A 243 -7.19 -16.02 -9.97
CA ARG A 243 -7.98 -15.30 -10.97
C ARG A 243 -8.57 -14.04 -10.35
N ALA A 244 -8.29 -12.89 -10.94
CA ALA A 244 -8.95 -11.64 -10.60
C ALA A 244 -10.28 -11.49 -11.38
N PRO A 245 -11.26 -10.73 -10.87
CA PRO A 245 -12.49 -10.42 -11.59
C PRO A 245 -12.25 -9.64 -12.89
N THR A 246 -11.27 -8.71 -12.88
CA THR A 246 -10.93 -7.88 -14.05
C THR A 246 -9.44 -7.95 -14.37
N ALA A 247 -9.08 -7.65 -15.63
CA ALA A 247 -7.69 -7.57 -16.07
C ALA A 247 -6.92 -6.44 -15.36
N GLU A 248 -7.62 -5.35 -15.05
CA GLU A 248 -7.08 -4.21 -14.30
C GLU A 248 -6.70 -4.62 -12.87
N LEU A 249 -7.61 -5.29 -12.15
CA LEU A 249 -7.33 -5.74 -10.78
C LEU A 249 -6.24 -6.80 -10.76
N LYS A 250 -6.17 -7.67 -11.78
CA LYS A 250 -5.02 -8.57 -11.96
C LYS A 250 -3.71 -7.78 -12.07
N ALA A 251 -3.68 -6.71 -12.87
CA ALA A 251 -2.46 -5.92 -13.05
C ALA A 251 -2.00 -5.30 -11.73
N VAL A 252 -2.93 -4.82 -10.89
CA VAL A 252 -2.64 -4.32 -9.54
C VAL A 252 -2.05 -5.43 -8.67
N TRP A 253 -2.73 -6.58 -8.56
CA TRP A 253 -2.22 -7.74 -7.80
C TRP A 253 -0.83 -8.17 -8.26
N GLN A 254 -0.61 -8.26 -9.57
CA GLN A 254 0.68 -8.59 -10.16
C GLN A 254 1.76 -7.59 -9.73
N ASN A 255 1.49 -6.30 -9.88
CA ASN A 255 2.44 -5.25 -9.55
C ASN A 255 2.84 -5.32 -8.07
N LEU A 256 1.86 -5.38 -7.18
CA LEU A 256 2.09 -5.40 -5.74
C LEU A 256 2.80 -6.68 -5.26
N ILE A 257 2.37 -7.86 -5.72
CA ILE A 257 3.01 -9.13 -5.36
C ILE A 257 4.45 -9.18 -5.87
N GLN A 258 4.68 -8.79 -7.13
CA GLN A 258 6.01 -8.81 -7.72
C GLN A 258 6.97 -7.89 -6.96
N ARG A 259 6.51 -6.68 -6.61
CA ARG A 259 7.27 -5.74 -5.77
C ARG A 259 7.63 -6.34 -4.43
N GLN A 260 6.67 -6.98 -3.76
CA GLN A 260 6.90 -7.51 -2.43
C GLN A 260 7.87 -8.69 -2.45
N ILE A 261 7.79 -9.56 -3.44
CA ILE A 261 8.76 -10.64 -3.65
C ILE A 261 10.17 -10.06 -3.87
N ILE A 262 10.32 -9.04 -4.72
CA ILE A 262 11.62 -8.39 -4.96
C ILE A 262 12.15 -7.77 -3.66
N TYR A 263 11.32 -7.01 -2.96
CA TYR A 263 11.69 -6.37 -1.70
C TYR A 263 12.20 -7.38 -0.67
N LEU A 264 11.45 -8.46 -0.45
CA LEU A 264 11.83 -9.53 0.48
C LEU A 264 13.14 -10.22 0.07
N ASN A 265 13.33 -10.50 -1.21
CA ASN A 265 14.54 -11.17 -1.71
C ASN A 265 15.78 -10.26 -1.62
N THR A 266 15.65 -8.98 -1.95
CA THR A 266 16.75 -7.99 -1.84
C THR A 266 17.11 -7.66 -0.39
N THR A 267 16.16 -7.76 0.53
CA THR A 267 16.41 -7.60 1.98
C THR A 267 17.15 -8.82 2.56
N ARG A 268 16.95 -10.01 1.98
CA ARG A 268 17.59 -11.27 2.39
C ARG A 268 19.00 -11.48 1.83
N GLY A 269 19.41 -10.77 0.79
CA GLY A 269 20.74 -10.94 0.19
C GLY A 269 21.08 -9.88 -0.84
N GLY A 270 22.13 -9.10 -0.55
CA GLY A 270 22.80 -8.23 -1.51
C GLY A 270 22.20 -6.84 -1.61
N THR A 271 22.92 -5.86 -1.08
CA THR A 271 22.90 -4.49 -1.59
C THR A 271 22.89 -4.51 -3.13
N PRO A 272 21.83 -4.03 -3.81
CA PRO A 272 21.96 -3.70 -5.22
C PRO A 272 22.97 -2.56 -5.32
N ALA A 273 23.89 -2.65 -6.28
CA ALA A 273 25.04 -1.75 -6.49
C ALA A 273 24.68 -0.31 -6.92
N SER A 274 23.51 0.20 -6.53
CA SER A 274 23.00 1.53 -6.87
C SER A 274 22.14 2.11 -5.75
N SER A 275 22.69 2.20 -4.54
CA SER A 275 22.04 2.92 -3.44
C SER A 275 22.62 4.33 -3.39
N PRO A 276 21.83 5.40 -3.62
CA PRO A 276 22.25 6.74 -3.22
C PRO A 276 22.42 6.72 -1.71
N LEU A 277 23.57 7.22 -1.27
CA LEU A 277 23.93 7.38 0.13
C LEU A 277 22.84 8.11 0.91
N ASP A 278 22.80 7.78 2.20
CA ASP A 278 21.96 8.35 3.25
C ASP A 278 21.56 9.80 2.99
N SER A 279 20.26 10.03 2.87
CA SER A 279 19.71 11.39 2.91
C SER A 279 19.45 11.72 4.38
N PRO A 280 19.92 12.87 4.90
CA PRO A 280 19.73 13.22 6.30
C PRO A 280 18.24 13.28 6.63
N ASP A 281 17.91 12.88 7.86
CA ASP A 281 16.53 12.77 8.34
C ASP A 281 15.73 14.07 8.08
N PRO A 282 14.45 13.98 7.68
CA PRO A 282 13.57 15.14 7.76
C PRO A 282 13.40 15.51 9.25
N PRO A 283 13.47 16.80 9.63
CA PRO A 283 13.22 17.20 11.01
C PRO A 283 11.82 16.74 11.40
N THR A 284 11.77 15.88 12.41
CA THR A 284 10.53 15.43 13.04
C THR A 284 10.01 16.58 13.89
N THR A 285 9.25 17.50 13.30
CA THR A 285 8.49 18.51 14.05
C THR A 285 7.09 18.67 13.47
N LEU A 286 6.27 17.63 13.59
CA LEU A 286 4.83 17.77 13.73
C LEU A 286 4.44 17.20 15.10
N SER A 287 4.75 17.95 16.14
CA SER A 287 4.20 17.76 17.48
C SER A 287 4.04 19.14 18.09
N VAL A 288 2.79 19.62 18.06
CA VAL A 288 2.31 20.75 18.85
C VAL A 288 2.26 20.27 20.30
N ALA A 289 3.29 20.57 21.08
CA ALA A 289 3.27 20.73 22.54
C ALA A 289 4.70 20.83 23.10
N THR A 290 5.30 22.01 23.04
CA THR A 290 6.16 22.49 24.15
C THR A 290 6.12 24.01 24.11
N LEU A 291 5.09 24.58 24.74
CA LEU A 291 5.22 25.92 25.29
C LEU A 291 6.17 25.84 26.48
N ASP A 292 6.92 26.93 26.62
CA ASP A 292 7.80 27.32 27.71
C ASP A 292 9.29 26.94 27.65
N SER A 293 10.07 28.02 27.73
CA SER A 293 11.49 28.15 28.12
C SER A 293 12.58 27.86 27.09
N PHE A 294 12.91 28.87 26.26
CA PHE A 294 14.30 29.14 25.87
C PHE A 294 14.61 30.66 25.89
N PRO A 295 15.55 31.13 26.73
CA PRO A 295 16.02 32.51 26.73
C PRO A 295 17.01 32.78 25.59
N LEU A 296 16.89 33.97 24.97
CA LEU A 296 17.80 34.48 23.94
C LEU A 296 19.27 34.45 24.40
N ARG A 297 20.11 33.65 23.74
CA ARG A 297 21.57 33.79 23.80
C ARG A 297 22.11 34.29 22.46
N ARG A 298 22.41 35.58 22.45
CA ARG A 298 23.08 36.38 21.42
C ARG A 298 24.45 35.76 21.07
N GLN A 299 24.66 35.31 19.83
CA GLN A 299 26.00 35.02 19.31
C GLN A 299 26.48 36.19 18.44
N VAL A 300 27.61 36.75 18.85
CA VAL A 300 28.35 37.85 18.24
C VAL A 300 29.19 37.29 17.07
N ARG A 301 29.10 37.89 15.88
CA ARG A 301 30.01 37.62 14.75
C ARG A 301 31.21 38.59 14.78
N PRO A 302 32.42 38.18 14.35
CA PRO A 302 33.59 39.06 14.33
C PRO A 302 33.59 40.04 13.15
N LEU A 303 34.11 41.24 13.40
CA LEU A 303 34.27 42.36 12.46
C LEU A 303 35.28 42.04 11.33
N LEU A 304 34.84 42.18 10.08
CA LEU A 304 35.71 42.36 8.90
C LEU A 304 35.56 43.80 8.40
N LYS A 305 36.71 44.40 8.07
CA LYS A 305 36.97 45.82 7.78
C LYS A 305 36.34 46.25 6.45
N GLU A 306 35.71 47.42 6.44
CA GLU A 306 34.99 48.03 5.32
C GLU A 306 35.92 48.84 4.38
N PRO A 307 35.74 48.81 3.04
CA PRO A 307 36.26 49.82 2.14
C PRO A 307 35.22 50.90 1.78
N ALA A 308 35.71 52.12 1.55
CA ALA A 308 34.98 53.41 1.47
C ALA A 308 33.93 53.56 0.34
N PRO A 309 33.00 54.54 0.43
CA PRO A 309 31.79 54.60 -0.38
C PRO A 309 31.93 55.44 -1.67
N THR A 310 31.12 55.13 -2.68
CA THR A 310 30.87 55.97 -3.87
C THR A 310 29.38 55.92 -4.29
N PRO A 311 28.87 56.92 -5.05
CA PRO A 311 27.63 57.67 -4.74
C PRO A 311 26.32 57.07 -5.33
N PRO A 312 25.14 57.59 -4.94
CA PRO A 312 23.85 56.98 -5.25
C PRO A 312 23.31 57.40 -6.63
N CYS A 313 22.61 56.48 -7.29
CA CYS A 313 21.83 56.70 -8.52
C CYS A 313 20.48 55.95 -8.42
N PRO A 314 19.47 56.35 -9.23
CA PRO A 314 18.16 56.77 -8.72
C PRO A 314 17.06 55.69 -8.79
N SER A 315 15.96 55.98 -8.09
CA SER A 315 14.78 55.14 -7.90
C SER A 315 13.96 54.92 -9.19
N PRO A 316 13.36 53.72 -9.39
CA PRO A 316 12.50 53.43 -10.52
C PRO A 316 11.05 53.93 -10.31
N SER A 317 10.49 54.49 -11.38
CA SER A 317 9.13 55.07 -11.49
C SER A 317 8.02 54.01 -11.61
N PRO A 318 6.75 54.34 -11.29
CA PRO A 318 5.63 53.40 -11.34
C PRO A 318 5.09 53.14 -12.76
N PRO A 319 4.38 52.02 -12.98
CA PRO A 319 3.95 51.58 -14.31
C PRO A 319 2.75 52.37 -14.86
N ARG A 320 2.81 52.66 -16.18
CA ARG A 320 1.75 53.33 -16.96
C ARG A 320 0.62 52.37 -17.34
N THR A 321 -0.60 52.83 -17.14
CA THR A 321 -1.86 52.29 -17.68
C THR A 321 -1.96 52.58 -19.18
N LEU A 322 -2.31 51.58 -20.01
CA LEU A 322 -2.64 51.77 -21.42
C LEU A 322 -4.05 51.23 -21.71
N THR A 323 -4.78 52.02 -22.49
CA THR A 323 -6.19 51.96 -22.87
C THR A 323 -6.49 50.92 -23.97
N PRO A 324 -7.78 50.55 -24.19
CA PRO A 324 -8.14 49.47 -25.11
C PRO A 324 -8.13 49.89 -26.58
N TYR A 325 -7.73 48.94 -27.43
CA TYR A 325 -7.62 49.04 -28.89
C TYR A 325 -9.00 48.95 -29.57
N SER A 326 -9.33 49.93 -30.41
CA SER A 326 -10.45 49.90 -31.36
C SER A 326 -10.06 49.18 -32.66
N SER A 327 -10.95 48.30 -33.15
CA SER A 327 -10.83 47.57 -34.42
C SER A 327 -11.11 48.48 -35.64
N PRO A 328 -10.38 48.34 -36.77
CA PRO A 328 -10.78 48.93 -38.04
C PRO A 328 -11.62 47.96 -38.89
N LYS A 329 -12.68 48.51 -39.48
CA LYS A 329 -13.46 47.93 -40.58
C LYS A 329 -12.56 47.65 -41.79
N ARG A 330 -12.75 46.52 -42.46
CA ARG A 330 -12.37 46.37 -43.87
C ARG A 330 -13.56 45.87 -44.69
N SER A 331 -13.69 46.52 -45.83
CA SER A 331 -14.76 46.55 -46.80
C SER A 331 -14.80 45.31 -47.69
N SER A 332 -16.02 45.02 -48.14
CA SER A 332 -16.42 44.38 -49.39
C SER A 332 -15.59 44.75 -50.61
N SER A 333 -15.38 43.80 -51.52
CA SER A 333 -15.71 43.90 -52.95
C SER A 333 -15.57 42.54 -53.63
N GLN A 334 -16.65 42.19 -54.34
CA GLN A 334 -16.82 41.40 -55.58
C GLN A 334 -15.91 40.21 -55.88
#